data_AF-A0A5D0PBT2-F1
#
_entry.id   AF-A0A5D0PBT2-F1
#
_cell.length_a   1.000
_cell.length_b   1.000
_cell.length_c   1.000
_cell.angle_alpha   90.00
_cell.angle_beta   90.00
_cell.angle_gamma   90.00
#
_symmetry.space_group_name_H-M   'P 1'
#
loop_
_entity.id
_entity.type
_entity.pdbx_description
1 polymer ?
#
loop_
_entity_poly.entity_id
_entity_poly.type
_entity_poly.pdbx_seq_one_letter_code
_entity_poly.pdbx_strand_id
1 'polypeptide(L)'
;MRAHVRELTLEIGVIGGLSALLSVAAGISVNFATDGQPELNPAHIPPAVLFSCLASAVPLIRARWAARTERTTDPYTAQDLAGYKRLLKKLRQEKGTPSFAELERRAAERGLDIGRAGLEKVTKQALRWLDDAEHAEPIIRAFLAVHQVPDDTAGTWLAAYRRLVDPAPPPERRRRVRPAVLVAVPVVCATVASLGYVSYAEARIRGSLYRPHMAVLSRHAPGRYLAVTSSESSPPRARLGPSTISKSPVAPYRWDFVPAKHDGSYHFQIRNRQTRRCLTPEARTLTEGGYITDAACDGSAEQLWRVSDHGVSSDRAIAQGGMCVEPNLGSTDAGAPLVLRSCVPGKTAQRWLITDRMPAGLGSSMASAQNGVCLDAAAGMADLVTWGCHGRANQSFTYRRDARGDYEMKIMDTCLGVSAPRRRPVRETCTGGPGQLWRLTYRSPLNDWLYWEVRHVASDLCLQLEPDLATLSMNACDRSNVQQWRTPEWLRPPDTPVHPAAGLRNPH
;
A
#
# COMPACT_ATOMS: atom_id res chain seq x y z
N MET A 1 17.98 -44.02 -10.29
CA MET A 1 18.75 -43.02 -9.50
C MET A 1 18.58 -41.57 -9.98
N ARG A 2 18.83 -41.20 -11.25
CA ARG A 2 18.71 -39.79 -11.72
C ARG A 2 17.30 -39.16 -11.59
N ALA A 3 16.24 -39.94 -11.70
CA ALA A 3 14.86 -39.46 -11.47
C ALA A 3 14.55 -39.21 -9.96
N HIS A 4 15.19 -39.98 -9.07
CA HIS A 4 14.99 -39.87 -7.61
C HIS A 4 15.66 -38.62 -7.04
N VAL A 5 16.84 -38.24 -7.56
CA VAL A 5 17.56 -37.03 -7.11
C VAL A 5 16.83 -35.74 -7.51
N ARG A 6 16.16 -35.73 -8.67
CA ARG A 6 15.37 -34.56 -9.14
C ARG A 6 14.12 -34.30 -8.29
N GLU A 7 13.43 -35.34 -7.83
CA GLU A 7 12.25 -35.16 -6.94
C GLU A 7 12.66 -34.67 -5.55
N LEU A 8 13.75 -35.18 -4.97
CA LEU A 8 14.22 -34.78 -3.65
C LEU A 8 14.68 -33.31 -3.62
N THR A 9 15.33 -32.84 -4.68
CA THR A 9 15.82 -31.45 -4.78
C THR A 9 14.66 -30.46 -4.92
N LEU A 10 13.58 -30.87 -5.60
CA LEU A 10 12.38 -30.05 -5.75
C LEU A 10 11.61 -29.93 -4.42
N GLU A 11 11.53 -31.02 -3.64
CA GLU A 11 10.87 -31.02 -2.32
C GLU A 11 11.64 -30.19 -1.30
N ILE A 12 12.98 -30.29 -1.25
CA ILE A 12 13.83 -29.45 -0.38
C ILE A 12 13.71 -27.97 -0.76
N GLY A 13 13.65 -27.65 -2.06
CA GLY A 13 13.46 -26.28 -2.54
C GLY A 13 12.11 -25.67 -2.13
N VAL A 14 11.03 -26.45 -2.15
CA VAL A 14 9.70 -26.00 -1.74
C VAL A 14 9.63 -25.76 -0.23
N ILE A 15 10.24 -26.63 0.58
CA ILE A 15 10.27 -26.49 2.05
C ILE A 15 11.13 -25.28 2.47
N GLY A 16 12.28 -25.07 1.81
CA GLY A 16 13.12 -23.89 2.02
C GLY A 16 12.42 -22.59 1.64
N GLY A 17 11.70 -22.58 0.51
CA GLY A 17 10.94 -21.42 0.04
C GLY A 17 9.78 -21.04 0.96
N LEU A 18 9.02 -22.02 1.46
CA LEU A 18 7.92 -21.80 2.42
C LEU A 18 8.42 -21.27 3.77
N SER A 19 9.56 -21.77 4.25
CA SER A 19 10.16 -21.32 5.50
C SER A 19 10.67 -19.87 5.42
N ALA A 20 11.25 -19.49 4.28
CA ALA A 20 11.68 -18.12 4.01
C ALA A 20 10.48 -17.15 3.91
N LEU A 21 9.41 -17.53 3.21
CA LEU A 21 8.18 -16.74 3.11
C LEU A 21 7.51 -16.49 4.46
N LEU A 22 7.43 -17.52 5.31
CA LEU A 22 6.86 -17.40 6.66
C LEU A 22 7.73 -16.52 7.57
N SER A 23 9.06 -16.61 7.44
CA SER A 23 9.98 -15.76 8.22
C SER A 23 9.88 -14.29 7.83
N VAL A 24 9.73 -13.99 6.54
CA VAL A 24 9.54 -12.62 6.03
C VAL A 24 8.17 -12.06 6.44
N ALA A 25 7.10 -12.87 6.35
CA ALA A 25 5.76 -12.45 6.78
C ALA A 25 5.67 -12.18 8.30
N ALA A 26 6.35 -12.99 9.12
CA ALA A 26 6.44 -12.78 10.56
C ALA A 26 7.25 -11.52 10.89
N GLY A 27 8.39 -11.30 10.21
CA GLY A 27 9.22 -10.10 10.41
C GLY A 27 8.51 -8.79 10.02
N ILE A 28 7.69 -8.82 8.96
CA ILE A 28 6.87 -7.65 8.55
C ILE A 28 5.76 -7.37 9.58
N SER A 29 5.12 -8.41 10.13
CA SER A 29 4.03 -8.26 11.09
C SER A 29 4.48 -7.69 12.45
N VAL A 30 5.72 -7.97 12.87
CA VAL A 30 6.31 -7.44 14.12
C VAL A 30 6.50 -5.92 14.08
N ASN A 31 6.57 -5.29 12.90
CA ASN A 31 6.87 -3.87 12.75
C ASN A 31 5.65 -2.93 12.71
N PHE A 32 4.41 -3.44 12.65
CA PHE A 32 3.22 -2.62 12.32
C PHE A 32 2.14 -2.56 13.41
N ALA A 33 2.43 -2.89 14.67
CA ALA A 33 1.41 -2.91 15.74
C ALA A 33 1.44 -1.72 16.73
N THR A 34 2.27 -0.68 16.55
CA THR A 34 2.26 0.48 17.46
C THR A 34 2.41 1.81 16.74
N ASP A 35 1.34 2.61 16.76
CA ASP A 35 1.39 4.05 16.51
C ASP A 35 2.16 4.73 17.68
N GLY A 36 3.42 5.11 17.42
CA GLY A 36 4.18 6.07 18.24
C GLY A 36 5.14 5.48 19.28
N GLN A 37 6.44 5.69 19.03
CA GLN A 37 7.63 5.45 19.88
C GLN A 37 8.10 3.98 20.05
N PRO A 38 9.42 3.70 19.90
CA PRO A 38 9.98 2.36 20.06
C PRO A 38 10.36 2.09 21.51
N GLU A 39 9.49 1.43 22.27
CA GLU A 39 9.91 0.61 23.41
C GLU A 39 9.51 -0.84 23.13
N LEU A 40 10.53 -1.71 23.07
CA LEU A 40 10.42 -3.14 22.79
C LEU A 40 9.71 -3.85 23.95
N ASN A 41 8.51 -4.40 23.72
CA ASN A 41 7.92 -5.42 24.58
C ASN A 41 7.57 -6.68 23.76
N PRO A 42 8.32 -7.79 23.89
CA PRO A 42 8.14 -9.00 23.07
C PRO A 42 6.96 -9.91 23.49
N ALA A 43 5.99 -9.44 24.29
CA ALA A 43 5.00 -10.30 24.94
C ALA A 43 3.68 -10.55 24.17
N HIS A 44 3.46 -10.02 22.96
CA HIS A 44 2.15 -10.11 22.29
C HIS A 44 2.20 -10.60 20.84
N ILE A 45 2.50 -11.89 20.66
CA ILE A 45 2.01 -12.67 19.51
C ILE A 45 1.49 -14.02 20.07
N PRO A 46 0.24 -14.44 19.81
CA PRO A 46 -0.23 -15.74 20.27
C PRO A 46 0.49 -16.86 19.51
N PRO A 47 1.21 -17.78 20.18
CA PRO A 47 1.86 -18.94 19.54
C PRO A 47 0.89 -19.82 18.73
N ALA A 48 -0.42 -19.69 18.97
CA ALA A 48 -1.47 -20.49 18.36
C ALA A 48 -1.51 -20.43 16.82
N VAL A 49 -1.16 -19.30 16.18
CA VAL A 49 -1.27 -19.16 14.72
C VAL A 49 -0.15 -19.89 13.98
N LEU A 50 1.08 -19.85 14.50
CA LEU A 50 2.22 -20.59 13.94
C LEU A 50 2.10 -22.10 14.16
N PHE A 51 1.57 -22.53 15.31
CA PHE A 51 1.36 -23.95 15.59
C PHE A 51 0.21 -24.56 14.77
N SER A 52 -0.84 -23.81 14.43
CA SER A 52 -1.99 -24.33 13.67
C SER A 52 -1.66 -24.66 12.21
N CYS A 53 -0.74 -23.93 11.57
CA CYS A 53 -0.29 -24.21 10.21
C CYS A 53 0.67 -25.41 10.13
N LEU A 54 1.53 -25.60 11.14
CA LEU A 54 2.42 -26.76 11.21
C LEU A 54 1.67 -28.05 11.57
N ALA A 55 0.67 -27.98 12.46
CA ALA A 55 -0.11 -29.14 12.89
C ALA A 55 -0.99 -29.75 11.78
N SER A 56 -1.39 -28.97 10.78
CA SER A 56 -2.26 -29.42 9.69
C SER A 56 -1.49 -30.12 8.54
N ALA A 57 -0.19 -29.90 8.41
CA ALA A 57 0.62 -30.48 7.32
C ALA A 57 1.21 -31.88 7.65
N VAL A 58 1.52 -32.15 8.92
CA VAL A 58 2.20 -33.39 9.36
C VAL A 58 1.39 -34.68 9.15
N PRO A 59 0.05 -34.72 9.38
CA PRO A 59 -0.73 -35.95 9.21
C PRO A 59 -0.80 -36.44 7.75
N LEU A 60 -0.86 -35.51 6.79
CA LEU A 60 -0.93 -35.79 5.35
C LEU A 60 0.34 -36.46 4.82
N ILE A 61 1.50 -36.11 5.38
CA ILE A 61 2.80 -36.68 4.99
C ILE A 61 2.93 -38.11 5.52
N ARG A 62 2.53 -38.36 6.77
CA ARG A 62 2.54 -39.71 7.37
C ARG A 62 1.63 -40.70 6.64
N ALA A 63 0.40 -40.29 6.30
CA ALA A 63 -0.55 -41.16 5.59
C ALA A 63 -0.05 -41.59 4.20
N ARG A 64 0.70 -40.72 3.52
CA ARG A 64 1.24 -40.99 2.18
C ARG A 64 2.41 -41.96 2.19
N TRP A 65 3.19 -41.97 3.27
CA TRP A 65 4.27 -42.93 3.48
C TRP A 65 3.74 -44.34 3.75
N ALA A 66 2.72 -44.48 4.62
CA ALA A 66 2.12 -45.77 4.95
C ALA A 66 1.47 -46.48 3.74
N ALA A 67 0.78 -45.74 2.86
CA ALA A 67 0.12 -46.30 1.69
C ALA A 67 1.08 -46.77 0.56
N ARG A 68 2.37 -46.42 0.66
CA ARG A 68 3.39 -46.78 -0.34
C ARG A 68 4.03 -48.13 -0.04
N THR A 69 4.04 -48.55 1.22
CA THR A 69 4.60 -49.82 1.69
C THR A 69 3.72 -51.04 1.41
N GLU A 70 2.41 -50.88 1.16
CA GLU A 70 1.49 -52.01 0.92
C GLU A 70 1.40 -52.49 -0.55
N ARG A 71 1.97 -51.77 -1.53
CA ARG A 71 1.75 -52.04 -2.97
C ARG A 71 2.78 -52.91 -3.68
N THR A 72 3.72 -53.53 -2.96
CA THR A 72 4.86 -54.23 -3.58
C THR A 72 4.75 -55.76 -3.66
N THR A 73 3.56 -56.34 -3.47
CA THR A 73 3.36 -57.79 -3.65
C THR A 73 2.19 -58.08 -4.57
N ASP A 74 2.45 -58.14 -5.88
CA ASP A 74 1.60 -58.82 -6.86
C ASP A 74 2.43 -59.98 -7.46
N PRO A 75 1.98 -61.25 -7.45
CA PRO A 75 2.89 -62.38 -7.59
C PRO A 75 3.10 -62.92 -9.01
N TYR A 76 2.49 -62.37 -10.06
CA TYR A 76 2.66 -62.92 -11.42
C TYR A 76 2.74 -61.84 -12.51
N THR A 77 3.70 -61.99 -13.42
CA THR A 77 4.08 -61.02 -14.46
C THR A 77 3.91 -61.60 -15.87
N ALA A 78 3.98 -60.76 -16.91
CA ALA A 78 4.01 -61.21 -18.31
C ALA A 78 5.14 -62.23 -18.60
N GLN A 79 6.17 -62.28 -17.77
CA GLN A 79 7.27 -63.24 -17.85
C GLN A 79 6.82 -64.67 -17.51
N ASP A 80 5.80 -64.82 -16.67
CA ASP A 80 5.24 -66.12 -16.26
C ASP A 80 4.39 -66.74 -17.37
N LEU A 81 3.62 -65.94 -18.11
CA LEU A 81 2.91 -66.39 -19.32
C LEU A 81 3.87 -66.86 -20.42
N ALA A 82 5.01 -66.17 -20.57
CA ALA A 82 6.08 -66.61 -21.47
C ALA A 82 6.77 -67.89 -20.98
N GLY A 83 6.89 -68.08 -19.66
CA GLY A 83 7.30 -69.34 -19.03
C GLY A 83 6.35 -70.50 -19.37
N TYR A 84 5.04 -70.26 -19.25
CA TYR A 84 4.00 -71.22 -19.56
C TYR A 84 4.03 -71.67 -21.04
N LYS A 85 4.10 -70.71 -21.97
CA LYS A 85 4.20 -71.00 -23.42
C LYS A 85 5.46 -71.83 -23.76
N ARG A 86 6.57 -71.62 -23.04
CA ARG A 86 7.80 -72.41 -23.20
C ARG A 86 7.64 -73.85 -22.68
N LEU A 87 6.97 -74.06 -21.55
CA LEU A 87 6.72 -75.42 -21.06
C LEU A 87 5.88 -76.23 -22.05
N LEU A 88 4.77 -75.67 -22.54
CA LEU A 88 3.91 -76.36 -23.52
C LEU A 88 4.66 -76.70 -24.81
N LYS A 89 5.55 -75.80 -25.26
CA LYS A 89 6.42 -76.06 -26.41
C LYS A 89 7.40 -77.20 -26.15
N LYS A 90 8.00 -77.25 -24.95
CA LYS A 90 8.96 -78.30 -24.54
C LYS A 90 8.28 -79.66 -24.45
N LEU A 91 7.09 -79.75 -23.85
CA LEU A 91 6.31 -80.99 -23.77
C LEU A 91 5.97 -81.57 -25.15
N ARG A 92 5.62 -80.70 -26.11
CA ARG A 92 5.37 -81.10 -27.51
C ARG A 92 6.62 -81.63 -28.22
N GLN A 93 7.80 -81.10 -27.89
CA GLN A 93 9.08 -81.53 -28.47
C GLN A 93 9.57 -82.85 -27.87
N GLU A 94 9.42 -83.06 -26.56
CA GLU A 94 9.95 -84.24 -25.87
C GLU A 94 9.09 -85.49 -26.02
N LYS A 95 7.76 -85.36 -26.06
CA LYS A 95 6.83 -86.51 -26.06
C LYS A 95 6.08 -86.70 -27.38
N GLY A 96 6.42 -85.93 -28.41
CA GLY A 96 5.70 -85.90 -29.69
C GLY A 96 4.36 -85.19 -29.59
N THR A 97 3.75 -84.88 -30.75
CA THR A 97 2.38 -84.36 -30.76
C THR A 97 1.43 -85.55 -30.63
N PRO A 98 0.61 -85.65 -29.57
CA PRO A 98 -0.34 -86.75 -29.46
C PRO A 98 -1.27 -86.77 -30.67
N SER A 99 -1.63 -87.98 -31.13
CA SER A 99 -2.57 -88.11 -32.24
C SER A 99 -3.93 -87.54 -31.82
N PHE A 100 -4.70 -87.01 -32.77
CA PHE A 100 -6.03 -86.49 -32.49
C PHE A 100 -6.94 -87.51 -31.80
N ALA A 101 -6.86 -88.77 -32.23
CA ALA A 101 -7.61 -89.86 -31.64
C ALA A 101 -7.29 -90.05 -30.15
N GLU A 102 -6.05 -89.82 -29.72
CA GLU A 102 -5.66 -89.92 -28.31
C GLU A 102 -6.16 -88.74 -27.49
N LEU A 103 -6.08 -87.52 -28.04
CA LEU A 103 -6.63 -86.32 -27.39
C LEU A 103 -8.15 -86.41 -27.24
N GLU A 104 -8.86 -86.86 -28.26
CA GLU A 104 -10.31 -87.08 -28.23
C GLU A 104 -10.69 -88.14 -27.19
N ARG A 105 -9.98 -89.27 -27.16
CA ARG A 105 -10.22 -90.34 -26.18
C ARG A 105 -10.04 -89.85 -24.75
N ARG A 106 -8.94 -89.15 -24.44
CA ARG A 106 -8.65 -88.65 -23.08
C ARG A 106 -9.56 -87.51 -22.67
N ALA A 107 -9.96 -86.64 -23.60
CA ALA A 107 -10.96 -85.62 -23.35
C ALA A 107 -12.31 -86.25 -22.97
N ALA A 108 -12.74 -87.27 -23.73
CA ALA A 108 -13.97 -88.02 -23.45
C ALA A 108 -13.92 -88.76 -22.09
N GLU A 109 -12.80 -89.41 -21.75
CA GLU A 109 -12.60 -90.06 -20.44
C GLU A 109 -12.75 -89.08 -19.26
N ARG A 110 -12.48 -87.79 -19.48
CA ARG A 110 -12.60 -86.72 -18.47
C ARG A 110 -13.91 -85.93 -18.57
N GLY A 111 -14.84 -86.35 -19.43
CA GLY A 111 -16.12 -85.67 -19.64
C GLY A 111 -16.01 -84.28 -20.28
N LEU A 112 -14.92 -84.02 -21.01
CA LEU A 112 -14.69 -82.75 -21.70
C LEU A 112 -15.29 -82.82 -23.11
N ASP A 113 -16.38 -82.12 -23.36
CA ASP A 113 -17.04 -82.06 -24.68
C ASP A 113 -16.28 -81.13 -25.65
N ILE A 114 -15.14 -81.62 -26.15
CA ILE A 114 -14.30 -80.90 -27.11
C ILE A 114 -14.41 -81.63 -28.45
N GLY A 115 -15.32 -81.18 -29.30
CA GLY A 115 -15.46 -81.74 -30.65
C GLY A 115 -14.16 -81.64 -31.46
N ARG A 116 -13.98 -82.55 -32.42
CA ARG A 116 -12.79 -82.65 -33.30
C ARG A 116 -12.32 -81.32 -33.88
N ALA A 117 -13.27 -80.46 -34.27
CA ALA A 117 -12.99 -79.12 -34.80
C ALA A 117 -12.29 -78.20 -33.79
N GLY A 118 -12.57 -78.33 -32.49
CA GLY A 118 -11.92 -77.60 -31.42
C GLY A 118 -10.47 -78.04 -31.20
N LEU A 119 -10.21 -79.36 -31.21
CA LEU A 119 -8.86 -79.91 -31.13
C LEU A 119 -8.02 -79.57 -32.37
N GLU A 120 -8.64 -79.54 -33.56
CA GLU A 120 -7.95 -79.18 -34.82
C GLU A 120 -7.48 -77.73 -34.84
N LYS A 121 -8.24 -76.79 -34.26
CA LYS A 121 -7.80 -75.40 -34.11
C LYS A 121 -6.52 -75.29 -33.29
N VAL A 122 -6.40 -76.06 -32.21
CA VAL A 122 -5.28 -75.97 -31.26
C VAL A 122 -3.96 -76.54 -31.78
N THR A 123 -4.05 -77.59 -32.59
CA THR A 123 -2.88 -78.29 -33.14
C THR A 123 -2.35 -77.62 -34.41
N LYS A 124 -3.23 -77.03 -35.24
CA LYS A 124 -2.90 -76.39 -36.52
C LYS A 124 -2.64 -74.87 -36.41
N GLN A 125 -3.35 -74.14 -35.55
CA GLN A 125 -3.12 -72.70 -35.39
C GLN A 125 -2.10 -72.47 -34.27
N ALA A 126 -1.09 -71.64 -34.53
CA ALA A 126 -0.14 -71.19 -33.51
C ALA A 126 -0.90 -70.67 -32.27
N LEU A 127 -0.25 -70.69 -31.09
CA LEU A 127 -0.75 -70.48 -29.70
C LEU A 127 -1.70 -69.27 -29.42
N ARG A 128 -2.24 -68.58 -30.43
CA ARG A 128 -3.25 -67.51 -30.38
C ARG A 128 -4.59 -67.92 -29.78
N TRP A 129 -4.90 -69.22 -29.69
CA TRP A 129 -6.11 -69.70 -28.99
C TRP A 129 -6.00 -69.59 -27.45
N LEU A 130 -4.79 -69.35 -26.91
CA LEU A 130 -4.56 -69.09 -25.47
C LEU A 130 -5.00 -67.69 -25.01
N ASP A 131 -5.63 -66.90 -25.88
CA ASP A 131 -6.12 -65.57 -25.53
C ASP A 131 -7.65 -65.59 -25.22
N ASP A 132 -8.30 -66.76 -25.34
CA ASP A 132 -9.72 -66.99 -24.98
C ASP A 132 -9.79 -68.05 -23.87
N ALA A 133 -10.09 -67.63 -22.65
CA ALA A 133 -10.04 -68.50 -21.48
C ALA A 133 -11.08 -69.63 -21.52
N GLU A 134 -12.29 -69.36 -22.01
CA GLU A 134 -13.40 -70.32 -22.04
C GLU A 134 -13.12 -71.48 -23.01
N HIS A 135 -12.52 -71.18 -24.16
CA HIS A 135 -12.18 -72.20 -25.15
C HIS A 135 -10.85 -72.91 -24.86
N ALA A 136 -9.89 -72.23 -24.25
CA ALA A 136 -8.56 -72.78 -24.02
C ALA A 136 -8.50 -73.76 -22.84
N GLU A 137 -9.26 -73.53 -21.78
CA GLU A 137 -9.15 -74.31 -20.56
C GLU A 137 -9.48 -75.81 -20.74
N PRO A 138 -10.59 -76.22 -21.38
CA PRO A 138 -10.88 -77.63 -21.62
C PRO A 138 -9.74 -78.31 -22.39
N ILE A 139 -9.13 -77.58 -23.33
CA ILE A 139 -8.08 -78.11 -24.19
C ILE A 139 -6.75 -78.24 -23.44
N ILE A 140 -6.42 -77.26 -22.58
CA ILE A 140 -5.28 -77.36 -21.66
C ILE A 140 -5.47 -78.56 -20.73
N ARG A 141 -6.67 -78.78 -20.17
CA ARG A 141 -6.98 -79.95 -19.34
C ARG A 141 -6.77 -81.25 -20.08
N ALA A 142 -7.30 -81.37 -21.30
CA ALA A 142 -7.12 -82.56 -22.14
C ALA A 142 -5.63 -82.82 -22.46
N PHE A 143 -4.88 -81.77 -22.79
CA PHE A 143 -3.44 -81.87 -23.09
C PHE A 143 -2.62 -82.29 -21.86
N LEU A 144 -2.90 -81.71 -20.69
CA LEU A 144 -2.26 -82.07 -19.43
C LEU A 144 -2.60 -83.51 -19.01
N ALA A 145 -3.84 -83.95 -19.25
CA ALA A 145 -4.28 -85.32 -18.97
C ALA A 145 -3.55 -86.36 -19.84
N VAL A 146 -3.36 -86.09 -21.14
CA VAL A 146 -2.56 -86.97 -22.04
C VAL A 146 -1.14 -87.15 -21.53
N HIS A 147 -0.56 -86.10 -20.93
CA HIS A 147 0.79 -86.14 -20.37
C HIS A 147 0.85 -86.59 -18.90
N GLN A 148 -0.27 -87.06 -18.33
CA GLN A 148 -0.41 -87.56 -16.96
C GLN A 148 0.03 -86.54 -15.89
N VAL A 149 -0.24 -85.25 -16.12
CA VAL A 149 0.01 -84.22 -15.12
C VAL A 149 -1.03 -84.34 -13.99
N PRO A 150 -0.60 -84.41 -12.71
CA PRO A 150 -1.52 -84.47 -11.57
C PRO A 150 -2.54 -83.31 -11.54
N ASP A 151 -3.78 -83.60 -11.14
CA ASP A 151 -4.90 -82.65 -11.21
C ASP A 151 -4.73 -81.41 -10.30
N ASP A 152 -4.01 -81.55 -9.19
CA ASP A 152 -3.64 -80.45 -8.27
C ASP A 152 -2.70 -79.44 -8.93
N THR A 153 -1.73 -79.96 -9.68
CA THR A 153 -0.77 -79.19 -10.47
C THR A 153 -1.51 -78.54 -11.63
N ALA A 154 -2.35 -79.28 -12.36
CA ALA A 154 -3.16 -78.73 -13.44
C ALA A 154 -4.10 -77.60 -12.95
N GLY A 155 -4.71 -77.75 -11.79
CA GLY A 155 -5.59 -76.75 -11.18
C GLY A 155 -4.86 -75.45 -10.85
N THR A 156 -3.65 -75.54 -10.28
CA THR A 156 -2.84 -74.36 -9.95
C THR A 156 -2.45 -73.57 -11.22
N TRP A 157 -2.09 -74.30 -12.28
CA TRP A 157 -1.69 -73.70 -13.55
C TRP A 157 -2.88 -73.05 -14.29
N LEU A 158 -4.06 -73.67 -14.24
CA LEU A 158 -5.29 -73.10 -14.81
C LEU A 158 -5.76 -71.86 -14.07
N ALA A 159 -5.64 -71.83 -12.73
CA ALA A 159 -5.94 -70.64 -11.95
C ALA A 159 -5.03 -69.47 -12.31
N ALA A 160 -3.73 -69.73 -12.55
CA ALA A 160 -2.79 -68.73 -13.02
C ALA A 160 -3.14 -68.24 -14.44
N TYR A 161 -3.49 -69.16 -15.34
CA TYR A 161 -3.89 -68.85 -16.71
C TYR A 161 -5.16 -67.97 -16.76
N ARG A 162 -6.21 -68.29 -16.00
CA ARG A 162 -7.44 -67.47 -15.95
C ARG A 162 -7.18 -66.03 -15.54
N ARG A 163 -6.32 -65.81 -14.54
CA ARG A 163 -5.94 -64.45 -14.08
C ARG A 163 -5.15 -63.66 -15.12
N LEU A 164 -4.43 -64.35 -16.00
CA LEU A 164 -3.64 -63.74 -17.07
C LEU A 164 -4.50 -63.33 -18.27
N VAL A 165 -5.52 -64.13 -18.60
CA VAL A 165 -6.33 -63.94 -19.83
C VAL A 165 -7.59 -63.11 -19.56
N ASP A 166 -8.16 -63.21 -18.37
CA ASP A 166 -9.30 -62.40 -17.96
C ASP A 166 -8.95 -61.56 -16.71
N PRO A 167 -8.15 -60.48 -16.87
CA PRO A 167 -7.81 -59.63 -15.76
C PRO A 167 -9.08 -58.94 -15.26
N ALA A 168 -9.43 -59.15 -13.99
CA ALA A 168 -10.58 -58.50 -13.36
C ALA A 168 -10.61 -57.00 -13.71
N PRO A 169 -11.79 -56.42 -14.01
CA PRO A 169 -11.89 -55.05 -14.46
C PRO A 169 -11.19 -54.12 -13.45
N PRO A 170 -10.34 -53.18 -13.90
CA PRO A 170 -9.62 -52.33 -12.98
C PRO A 170 -10.61 -51.55 -12.12
N PRO A 171 -10.38 -51.43 -10.80
CA PRO A 171 -11.28 -50.68 -9.93
C PRO A 171 -11.39 -49.24 -10.46
N GLU A 172 -12.61 -48.71 -10.53
CA GLU A 172 -12.93 -47.40 -11.10
C GLU A 172 -11.89 -46.34 -10.73
N ARG A 173 -11.17 -45.86 -11.74
CA ARG A 173 -10.26 -44.72 -11.61
C ARG A 173 -11.09 -43.46 -11.32
N ARG A 174 -11.35 -43.16 -10.04
CA ARG A 174 -11.64 -41.78 -9.62
C ARG A 174 -10.50 -40.90 -10.12
N ARG A 175 -10.81 -39.92 -10.97
CA ARG A 175 -9.89 -38.89 -11.49
C ARG A 175 -9.10 -38.29 -10.32
N ARG A 176 -7.89 -38.80 -10.08
CA ARG A 176 -6.90 -38.14 -9.22
C ARG A 176 -6.38 -36.94 -10.00
N VAL A 177 -6.95 -35.78 -9.72
CA VAL A 177 -6.34 -34.49 -10.04
C VAL A 177 -4.90 -34.55 -9.51
N ARG A 178 -3.93 -34.25 -10.37
CA ARG A 178 -2.50 -34.35 -10.03
C ARG A 178 -2.24 -33.49 -8.77
N PRO A 179 -1.68 -34.05 -7.68
CA PRO A 179 -1.46 -33.31 -6.43
C PRO A 179 -0.51 -32.11 -6.57
N ALA A 180 0.25 -32.02 -7.68
CA ALA A 180 1.06 -30.85 -8.00
C ALA A 180 0.22 -29.57 -8.23
N VAL A 181 -0.99 -29.69 -8.78
CA VAL A 181 -1.88 -28.53 -9.01
C VAL A 181 -2.48 -28.01 -7.71
N LEU A 182 -2.77 -28.92 -6.76
CA LEU A 182 -3.34 -28.57 -5.45
C LEU A 182 -2.36 -27.82 -4.53
N VAL A 183 -1.04 -27.93 -4.75
CA VAL A 183 -0.03 -27.23 -3.94
C VAL A 183 0.45 -25.94 -4.63
N ALA A 184 0.59 -25.94 -5.96
CA ALA A 184 1.09 -24.77 -6.68
C ALA A 184 0.12 -23.57 -6.60
N VAL A 185 -1.18 -23.82 -6.71
CA VAL A 185 -2.21 -22.75 -6.67
C VAL A 185 -2.20 -21.97 -5.35
N PRO A 186 -2.29 -22.60 -4.15
CA PRO A 186 -2.28 -21.85 -2.90
C PRO A 186 -0.97 -21.10 -2.64
N VAL A 187 0.18 -21.63 -3.07
CA VAL A 187 1.48 -20.93 -2.92
C VAL A 187 1.53 -19.69 -3.82
N VAL A 188 1.08 -19.79 -5.07
CA VAL A 188 0.99 -18.63 -5.97
C VAL A 188 0.00 -17.60 -5.45
N CYS A 189 -1.18 -18.03 -4.99
CA CYS A 189 -2.17 -17.13 -4.39
C CYS A 189 -1.64 -16.43 -3.13
N ALA A 190 -0.94 -17.16 -2.25
CA ALA A 190 -0.33 -16.57 -1.05
C ALA A 190 0.79 -15.57 -1.40
N THR A 191 1.59 -15.87 -2.43
CA THR A 191 2.66 -14.97 -2.89
C THR A 191 2.08 -13.70 -3.50
N VAL A 192 1.06 -13.81 -4.36
CA VAL A 192 0.35 -12.66 -4.96
C VAL A 192 -0.34 -11.83 -3.89
N ALA A 193 -1.02 -12.47 -2.93
CA ALA A 193 -1.64 -11.77 -1.80
C ALA A 193 -0.61 -11.03 -0.94
N SER A 194 0.55 -11.63 -0.69
CA SER A 194 1.65 -11.00 0.06
C SER A 194 2.23 -9.79 -0.68
N LEU A 195 2.48 -9.91 -1.99
CA LEU A 195 2.94 -8.78 -2.82
C LEU A 195 1.90 -7.66 -2.89
N GLY A 196 0.62 -8.01 -2.97
CA GLY A 196 -0.49 -7.06 -2.91
C GLY A 196 -0.57 -6.34 -1.57
N TYR A 197 -0.38 -7.07 -0.46
CA TYR A 197 -0.34 -6.49 0.88
C TYR A 197 0.85 -5.54 1.07
N VAL A 198 2.05 -5.92 0.61
CA VAL A 198 3.24 -5.05 0.67
C VAL A 198 3.02 -3.76 -0.13
N SER A 199 2.46 -3.88 -1.34
CA SER A 199 2.15 -2.72 -2.18
C SER A 199 1.10 -1.80 -1.53
N TYR A 200 0.07 -2.38 -0.91
CA TYR A 200 -0.95 -1.66 -0.16
C TYR A 200 -0.37 -0.95 1.08
N ALA A 201 0.46 -1.64 1.85
CA ALA A 201 1.12 -1.09 3.04
C ALA A 201 2.03 0.08 2.66
N GLU A 202 2.82 -0.06 1.59
CA GLU A 202 3.68 1.02 1.09
C GLU A 202 2.86 2.24 0.64
N ALA A 203 1.78 2.03 -0.12
CA ALA A 203 0.89 3.12 -0.52
C ALA A 203 0.28 3.85 0.68
N ARG A 204 -0.12 3.11 1.72
CA ARG A 204 -0.66 3.67 2.96
C ARG A 204 0.39 4.45 3.75
N ILE A 205 1.63 3.95 3.84
CA ILE A 205 2.75 4.66 4.47
C ILE A 205 3.02 5.97 3.71
N ARG A 206 3.14 5.93 2.38
CA ARG A 206 3.33 7.16 1.58
C ARG A 206 2.19 8.15 1.78
N GLY A 207 0.94 7.68 1.81
CA GLY A 207 -0.22 8.51 2.10
C GLY A 207 -0.15 9.17 3.48
N SER A 208 0.27 8.43 4.51
CA SER A 208 0.42 8.96 5.88
C SER A 208 1.59 9.93 6.04
N LEU A 209 2.66 9.77 5.25
CA LEU A 209 3.82 10.64 5.25
C LEU A 209 3.59 11.91 4.44
N TYR A 210 2.70 11.88 3.45
CA TYR A 210 2.36 13.05 2.65
C TYR A 210 1.72 14.13 3.53
N ARG A 211 2.35 15.30 3.59
CA ARG A 211 1.83 16.45 4.34
C ARG A 211 1.59 17.62 3.38
N PRO A 212 0.35 17.79 2.89
CA PRO A 212 0.02 18.92 2.05
C PRO A 212 -0.22 20.19 2.88
N HIS A 213 -0.13 21.36 2.25
CA HIS A 213 -0.51 22.64 2.85
C HIS A 213 0.27 23.05 4.11
N MET A 214 1.50 22.57 4.29
CA MET A 214 2.29 22.91 5.46
C MET A 214 2.84 24.33 5.34
N ALA A 215 2.78 25.09 6.42
CA ALA A 215 3.60 26.26 6.63
C ALA A 215 4.88 25.86 7.38
N VAL A 216 5.98 26.54 7.08
CA VAL A 216 7.28 26.30 7.68
C VAL A 216 7.72 27.60 8.34
N LEU A 217 7.70 27.64 9.67
CA LEU A 217 7.85 28.85 10.46
C LEU A 217 9.20 28.85 11.15
N SER A 218 9.89 29.99 11.15
CA SER A 218 11.18 30.10 11.84
C SER A 218 10.95 30.21 13.34
N ARG A 219 11.65 29.38 14.12
CA ARG A 219 11.71 29.56 15.59
C ARG A 219 12.67 30.67 15.99
N HIS A 220 13.70 30.91 15.19
CA HIS A 220 14.67 31.96 15.43
C HIS A 220 14.13 33.35 15.20
N ALA A 221 13.25 33.49 14.22
CA ALA A 221 12.59 34.74 13.88
C ALA A 221 11.07 34.56 14.03
N PRO A 222 10.52 34.68 15.26
CA PRO A 222 9.10 34.55 15.50
C PRO A 222 8.30 35.49 14.58
N GLY A 223 7.21 34.99 14.02
CA GLY A 223 6.47 35.74 13.00
C GLY A 223 6.86 35.37 11.56
N ARG A 224 8.10 34.95 11.34
CA ARG A 224 8.65 34.72 10.00
C ARG A 224 8.43 33.28 9.53
N TYR A 225 8.35 33.13 8.23
CA TYR A 225 8.09 31.85 7.58
C TYR A 225 9.00 31.66 6.37
N LEU A 226 9.27 30.41 6.00
CA LEU A 226 9.99 30.09 4.78
C LEU A 226 9.09 30.39 3.59
N ALA A 227 9.54 31.28 2.71
CA ALA A 227 8.82 31.73 1.53
C ALA A 227 9.71 31.77 0.30
N VAL A 228 9.08 31.66 -0.87
CA VAL A 228 9.70 32.07 -2.13
C VAL A 228 9.08 33.41 -2.51
N THR A 229 9.84 34.49 -2.47
CA THR A 229 9.39 35.77 -2.99
C THR A 229 9.98 35.95 -4.38
N SER A 230 9.15 36.41 -5.33
CA SER A 230 9.52 36.68 -6.72
C SER A 230 10.40 37.93 -6.88
N SER A 231 11.30 38.20 -5.93
CA SER A 231 12.05 39.46 -5.86
C SER A 231 13.43 39.31 -6.48
N GLU A 232 13.60 39.97 -7.63
CA GLU A 232 14.82 40.59 -8.19
C GLU A 232 15.99 39.67 -8.58
N SER A 233 16.11 38.45 -8.07
CA SER A 233 17.17 37.51 -8.45
C SER A 233 16.66 36.44 -9.42
N SER A 234 17.43 36.16 -10.48
CA SER A 234 17.27 34.98 -11.32
C SER A 234 18.40 33.99 -11.00
N PRO A 235 18.13 32.82 -10.40
CA PRO A 235 16.81 32.29 -10.01
C PRO A 235 16.26 32.89 -8.69
N PRO A 236 14.95 32.73 -8.41
CA PRO A 236 14.33 33.25 -7.19
C PRO A 236 14.89 32.52 -5.96
N ARG A 237 15.41 33.26 -4.97
CA ARG A 237 15.91 32.65 -3.73
C ARG A 237 14.81 32.42 -2.71
N ALA A 238 14.89 31.30 -2.00
CA ALA A 238 14.10 31.07 -0.79
C ALA A 238 14.59 32.02 0.31
N ARG A 239 13.64 32.63 1.03
CA ARG A 239 13.90 33.70 2.00
C ARG A 239 13.02 33.53 3.24
N LEU A 240 13.37 34.23 4.31
CA LEU A 240 12.42 34.54 5.37
C LEU A 240 11.36 35.52 4.84
N GLY A 241 10.10 35.12 4.92
CA GLY A 241 8.96 35.97 4.60
C GLY A 241 8.75 37.09 5.63
N PRO A 242 7.87 38.06 5.31
CA PRO A 242 7.42 39.06 6.28
C PRO A 242 6.80 38.41 7.54
N SER A 243 6.74 39.14 8.66
CA SER A 243 6.05 38.70 9.88
C SER A 243 4.52 38.69 9.73
N THR A 244 4.05 39.29 8.64
CA THR A 244 2.66 39.40 8.21
C THR A 244 2.49 38.63 6.91
N ILE A 245 1.46 37.79 6.83
CA ILE A 245 1.11 37.17 5.56
C ILE A 245 0.31 38.17 4.75
N SER A 246 1.01 38.92 3.91
CA SER A 246 0.37 39.75 2.89
C SER A 246 -0.37 38.87 1.90
N LYS A 247 -1.60 39.26 1.56
CA LYS A 247 -2.46 38.63 0.55
C LYS A 247 -1.84 38.69 -0.84
N SER A 248 -0.91 37.79 -1.11
CA SER A 248 -0.85 37.24 -2.45
C SER A 248 -1.76 36.01 -2.45
N PRO A 249 -2.73 35.87 -3.38
CA PRO A 249 -3.55 34.67 -3.53
C PRO A 249 -2.71 33.39 -3.71
N VAL A 250 -1.43 33.57 -3.93
CA VAL A 250 -0.50 32.55 -4.34
C VAL A 250 0.12 31.82 -3.13
N ALA A 251 -0.02 32.31 -1.88
CA ALA A 251 0.46 31.61 -0.68
C ALA A 251 1.91 31.08 -0.78
N PRO A 252 2.93 31.95 -1.03
CA PRO A 252 4.33 31.57 -1.22
C PRO A 252 4.97 30.82 -0.05
N TYR A 253 4.29 30.78 1.09
CA TYR A 253 4.68 30.18 2.36
C TYR A 253 4.13 28.77 2.56
N ARG A 254 3.34 28.25 1.62
CA ARG A 254 2.75 26.91 1.68
C ARG A 254 3.57 25.92 0.88
N TRP A 255 3.83 24.79 1.50
CA TRP A 255 4.69 23.73 1.00
C TRP A 255 4.00 22.38 1.12
N ASP A 256 4.07 21.58 0.05
CA ASP A 256 3.73 20.16 0.07
C ASP A 256 5.00 19.37 0.42
N PHE A 257 4.94 18.54 1.45
CA PHE A 257 6.00 17.60 1.79
C PHE A 257 5.69 16.28 1.11
N VAL A 258 6.25 16.10 -0.09
CA VAL A 258 6.03 14.90 -0.91
C VAL A 258 7.07 13.85 -0.51
N PRO A 259 6.66 12.70 0.06
CA PRO A 259 7.61 11.67 0.46
C PRO A 259 8.29 11.05 -0.77
N ALA A 260 9.61 10.90 -0.70
CA ALA A 260 10.44 10.27 -1.71
C ALA A 260 11.43 9.32 -1.02
N LYS A 261 11.72 8.18 -1.63
CA LYS A 261 12.70 7.23 -1.11
C LYS A 261 14.07 7.55 -1.70
N HIS A 262 15.07 7.69 -0.86
CA HIS A 262 16.47 7.89 -1.23
C HIS A 262 17.31 7.08 -0.25
N ASP A 263 18.41 6.46 -0.69
CA ASP A 263 19.35 5.67 0.15
C ASP A 263 18.76 4.57 1.06
N GLY A 264 17.50 4.19 0.86
CA GLY A 264 16.80 3.25 1.74
C GLY A 264 16.01 3.93 2.87
N SER A 265 16.14 5.25 3.04
CA SER A 265 15.35 6.05 3.97
C SER A 265 14.31 6.95 3.28
N TYR A 266 13.36 7.49 4.06
CA TYR A 266 12.36 8.42 3.55
C TYR A 266 12.84 9.86 3.69
N HIS A 267 12.80 10.58 2.57
CA HIS A 267 13.05 12.00 2.45
C HIS A 267 11.77 12.71 1.97
N PHE A 268 11.80 14.03 1.96
CA PHE A 268 10.75 14.87 1.41
C PHE A 268 11.29 15.73 0.27
N GLN A 269 10.60 15.69 -0.85
CA GLN A 269 10.63 16.76 -1.80
C GLN A 269 9.69 17.87 -1.29
N ILE A 270 10.26 19.00 -0.89
CA ILE A 270 9.51 20.12 -0.29
C ILE A 270 9.10 21.06 -1.43
N ARG A 271 7.85 20.94 -1.89
CA ARG A 271 7.34 21.62 -3.08
C ARG A 271 6.52 22.84 -2.71
N ASN A 272 6.92 24.00 -3.21
CA ASN A 272 6.17 25.23 -3.04
C ASN A 272 4.83 25.13 -3.78
N ARG A 273 3.71 25.45 -3.13
CA ARG A 273 2.39 25.34 -3.76
C ARG A 273 2.14 26.41 -4.82
N GLN A 274 2.68 27.61 -4.63
CA GLN A 274 2.60 28.70 -5.60
C GLN A 274 3.31 28.34 -6.89
N THR A 275 4.61 28.08 -6.80
CA THR A 275 5.43 27.92 -7.98
C THR A 275 5.42 26.50 -8.53
N ARG A 276 4.93 25.52 -7.75
CA ARG A 276 4.99 24.08 -8.03
C ARG A 276 6.43 23.56 -8.16
N ARG A 277 7.40 24.35 -7.70
CA ARG A 277 8.84 24.09 -7.74
C ARG A 277 9.33 23.63 -6.37
N CYS A 278 10.53 23.07 -6.33
CA CYS A 278 11.07 22.38 -5.18
C CYS A 278 12.15 23.19 -4.48
N LEU A 279 12.17 23.15 -3.15
CA LEU A 279 13.25 23.71 -2.34
C LEU A 279 14.56 23.03 -2.74
N THR A 280 15.50 23.81 -3.27
CA THR A 280 16.70 23.28 -3.93
C THR A 280 17.91 24.13 -3.57
N PRO A 281 19.09 23.56 -3.28
CA PRO A 281 20.34 24.32 -3.24
C PRO A 281 20.62 24.94 -4.62
N GLU A 282 20.90 26.25 -4.69
CA GLU A 282 21.08 27.00 -5.95
C GLU A 282 22.16 26.39 -6.85
N ALA A 283 23.29 26.01 -6.24
CA ALA A 283 24.41 25.38 -6.94
C ALA A 283 24.21 23.87 -7.21
N ARG A 284 23.07 23.28 -6.81
CA ARG A 284 22.82 21.82 -6.82
C ARG A 284 23.93 21.01 -6.16
N THR A 285 24.48 21.56 -5.08
CA THR A 285 25.48 20.93 -4.22
C THR A 285 25.17 21.26 -2.77
N LEU A 286 25.60 20.40 -1.85
CA LEU A 286 25.42 20.60 -0.40
C LEU A 286 26.58 21.39 0.22
N THR A 287 26.98 22.48 -0.45
CA THR A 287 28.12 23.31 -0.02
C THR A 287 27.70 24.28 1.07
N GLU A 288 28.52 24.43 2.11
CA GLU A 288 28.28 25.41 3.18
C GLU A 288 28.23 26.85 2.64
N GLY A 289 27.26 27.62 3.13
CA GLY A 289 26.96 28.96 2.65
C GLY A 289 26.18 29.00 1.33
N GLY A 290 25.93 27.85 0.69
CA GLY A 290 25.16 27.77 -0.54
C GLY A 290 23.72 28.25 -0.34
N TYR A 291 23.25 29.12 -1.22
CA TYR A 291 21.89 29.64 -1.18
C TYR A 291 20.85 28.57 -1.52
N ILE A 292 19.64 28.77 -1.00
CA ILE A 292 18.46 27.96 -1.35
C ILE A 292 17.57 28.72 -2.34
N THR A 293 17.05 28.03 -3.34
CA THR A 293 16.17 28.53 -4.41
C THR A 293 14.94 27.62 -4.56
N ASP A 294 13.98 28.03 -5.38
CA ASP A 294 12.94 27.14 -5.90
C ASP A 294 13.25 26.73 -7.35
N ALA A 295 13.73 25.50 -7.53
CA ALA A 295 14.06 24.95 -8.85
C ALA A 295 12.97 24.01 -9.37
N ALA A 296 12.97 23.74 -10.68
CA ALA A 296 12.11 22.69 -11.23
C ALA A 296 12.34 21.38 -10.47
N CYS A 297 11.27 20.72 -10.09
CA CYS A 297 11.32 19.46 -9.37
C CYS A 297 11.82 18.36 -10.31
N ASP A 298 12.99 17.79 -10.05
CA ASP A 298 13.60 16.73 -10.87
C ASP A 298 13.91 15.45 -10.09
N GLY A 299 13.71 15.48 -8.77
CA GLY A 299 13.94 14.32 -7.90
C GLY A 299 15.41 14.01 -7.69
N SER A 300 16.31 14.93 -8.06
CA SER A 300 17.74 14.86 -7.72
C SER A 300 17.92 14.77 -6.21
N ALA A 301 19.01 14.11 -5.79
CA ALA A 301 19.27 13.88 -4.38
C ALA A 301 19.24 15.19 -3.59
N GLU A 302 19.80 16.27 -4.14
CA GLU A 302 19.90 17.61 -3.55
C GLU A 302 18.54 18.30 -3.31
N GLN A 303 17.44 17.78 -3.86
CA GLN A 303 16.07 18.23 -3.59
C GLN A 303 15.36 17.41 -2.50
N LEU A 304 16.04 16.42 -1.92
CA LEU A 304 15.46 15.44 -1.00
C LEU A 304 15.89 15.71 0.44
N TRP A 305 14.99 16.34 1.18
CA TRP A 305 15.25 16.82 2.54
C TRP A 305 14.78 15.82 3.59
N ARG A 306 15.61 15.58 4.60
CA ARG A 306 15.19 14.97 5.84
C ARG A 306 14.53 16.03 6.71
N VAL A 307 13.41 15.66 7.29
CA VAL A 307 12.71 16.46 8.30
C VAL A 307 12.78 15.69 9.60
N SER A 308 13.64 16.13 10.51
CA SER A 308 13.92 15.43 11.77
C SER A 308 13.63 16.32 12.97
N ASP A 309 13.15 15.71 14.05
CA ASP A 309 12.94 16.42 15.31
C ASP A 309 14.27 16.94 15.87
N HIS A 310 14.26 18.17 16.38
CA HIS A 310 15.45 18.90 16.84
C HIS A 310 15.57 18.94 18.38
N GLY A 311 14.99 17.95 19.06
CA GLY A 311 15.04 17.74 20.51
C GLY A 311 13.76 18.10 21.28
N VAL A 312 12.83 18.84 20.68
CA VAL A 312 11.47 19.10 21.21
C VAL A 312 10.48 18.66 20.13
N SER A 313 9.39 17.95 20.48
CA SER A 313 8.51 17.22 19.56
C SER A 313 7.83 18.03 18.44
N SER A 314 7.92 19.37 18.46
CA SER A 314 7.39 20.26 17.42
C SER A 314 8.46 21.02 16.63
N ASP A 315 9.72 21.00 17.08
CA ASP A 315 10.82 21.71 16.44
C ASP A 315 11.55 20.75 15.51
N ARG A 316 11.70 21.15 14.24
CA ARG A 316 12.26 20.30 13.20
C ARG A 316 13.43 20.97 12.51
N ALA A 317 14.42 20.18 12.13
CA ALA A 317 15.42 20.57 11.14
C ALA A 317 14.95 20.19 9.74
N ILE A 318 15.23 21.04 8.77
CA ILE A 318 15.20 20.69 7.34
C ILE A 318 16.64 20.50 6.93
N ALA A 319 17.04 19.26 6.68
CA ALA A 319 18.44 18.90 6.57
C ALA A 319 18.72 17.88 5.46
N GLN A 320 19.95 17.91 4.93
CA GLN A 320 20.46 16.92 4.00
C GLN A 320 21.98 16.86 4.09
N GLY A 321 22.55 15.64 4.14
CA GLY A 321 24.01 15.44 4.11
C GLY A 321 24.78 16.18 5.21
N GLY A 322 24.18 16.32 6.41
CA GLY A 322 24.77 17.08 7.52
C GLY A 322 24.61 18.60 7.43
N MET A 323 23.97 19.10 6.38
CA MET A 323 23.65 20.51 6.17
C MET A 323 22.20 20.80 6.53
N CYS A 324 21.97 21.92 7.19
CA CYS A 324 20.67 22.41 7.65
C CYS A 324 20.33 23.71 6.93
N VAL A 325 19.05 23.90 6.62
CA VAL A 325 18.52 25.17 6.09
C VAL A 325 18.39 26.17 7.24
N GLU A 326 19.00 27.34 7.11
CA GLU A 326 18.86 28.46 8.05
C GLU A 326 18.88 29.82 7.34
N PRO A 327 18.42 30.90 8.00
CA PRO A 327 18.62 32.26 7.51
C PRO A 327 20.11 32.62 7.44
N ASN A 328 20.51 33.30 6.36
CA ASN A 328 21.90 33.71 6.18
C ASN A 328 22.38 34.56 7.36
N LEU A 329 23.55 34.21 7.89
CA LEU A 329 24.15 34.82 9.08
C LEU A 329 23.21 34.82 10.32
N GLY A 330 22.18 33.98 10.35
CA GLY A 330 21.17 34.00 11.42
C GLY A 330 20.28 35.25 11.42
N SER A 331 20.14 35.96 10.29
CA SER A 331 19.28 37.15 10.25
C SER A 331 17.81 36.81 10.58
N THR A 332 17.16 37.69 11.35
CA THR A 332 15.73 37.62 11.67
C THR A 332 14.86 38.50 10.76
N ASP A 333 15.47 39.15 9.77
CA ASP A 333 14.82 40.16 8.95
C ASP A 333 13.96 39.55 7.84
N ALA A 334 12.94 40.31 7.44
CA ALA A 334 12.18 39.98 6.23
C ALA A 334 13.11 40.00 5.01
N GLY A 335 12.99 39.02 4.14
CA GLY A 335 13.76 38.93 2.90
C GLY A 335 15.17 38.36 3.07
N ALA A 336 15.59 38.03 4.30
CA ALA A 336 16.86 37.36 4.54
C ALA A 336 16.93 36.05 3.74
N PRO A 337 17.95 35.85 2.88
CA PRO A 337 18.07 34.64 2.08
C PRO A 337 18.35 33.43 2.97
N LEU A 338 17.84 32.27 2.58
CA LEU A 338 18.16 31.01 3.24
C LEU A 338 19.41 30.39 2.62
N VAL A 339 20.22 29.77 3.47
CA VAL A 339 21.49 29.13 3.10
C VAL A 339 21.59 27.75 3.75
N LEU A 340 22.50 26.94 3.21
CA LEU A 340 22.99 25.72 3.84
C LEU A 340 24.07 26.04 4.86
N ARG A 341 23.95 25.49 6.06
CA ARG A 341 24.98 25.53 7.10
C ARG A 341 25.10 24.18 7.78
N SER A 342 26.28 23.84 8.30
CA SER A 342 26.42 22.60 9.06
C SER A 342 25.39 22.54 10.19
N CYS A 343 24.73 21.41 10.35
CA CYS A 343 23.74 21.22 11.40
C CYS A 343 24.41 21.30 12.77
N VAL A 344 23.91 22.18 13.64
CA VAL A 344 24.39 22.38 15.01
C VAL A 344 23.25 22.06 15.97
N PRO A 345 23.40 21.05 16.85
CA PRO A 345 22.40 20.74 17.88
C PRO A 345 22.06 21.98 18.72
N GLY A 346 20.78 22.25 18.91
CA GLY A 346 20.33 23.37 19.75
C GLY A 346 20.25 24.73 19.05
N LYS A 347 20.83 24.90 17.85
CA LYS A 347 20.87 26.19 17.17
C LYS A 347 19.48 26.61 16.70
N THR A 348 18.95 27.70 17.27
CA THR A 348 17.59 28.18 16.98
C THR A 348 17.38 28.55 15.51
N ALA A 349 18.40 29.07 14.82
CA ALA A 349 18.35 29.43 13.40
C ALA A 349 18.03 28.25 12.47
N GLN A 350 18.28 27.00 12.92
CA GLN A 350 18.03 25.77 12.18
C GLN A 350 16.72 25.08 12.59
N ARG A 351 15.96 25.70 13.50
CA ARG A 351 14.70 25.17 14.02
C ARG A 351 13.51 25.76 13.30
N TRP A 352 12.72 24.87 12.73
CA TRP A 352 11.51 25.18 11.98
C TRP A 352 10.30 24.51 12.64
N LEU A 353 9.21 25.25 12.78
CA LEU A 353 7.90 24.68 13.09
C LEU A 353 7.20 24.39 11.78
N ILE A 354 6.97 23.11 11.49
CA ILE A 354 6.27 22.66 10.28
C ILE A 354 4.85 22.27 10.67
N THR A 355 3.88 23.05 10.23
CA THR A 355 2.49 22.91 10.69
C THR A 355 1.48 23.17 9.59
N ASP A 356 0.39 22.42 9.59
CA ASP A 356 -0.78 22.63 8.73
C ASP A 356 -1.59 23.86 9.19
N ARG A 357 -1.60 24.12 10.50
CA ARG A 357 -2.28 25.23 11.17
C ARG A 357 -1.31 26.35 11.48
N MET A 358 -1.58 27.54 10.97
CA MET A 358 -0.77 28.69 11.36
C MET A 358 -0.97 29.00 12.85
N PRO A 359 0.11 29.20 13.62
CA PRO A 359 0.01 29.60 15.01
C PRO A 359 -0.83 30.87 15.13
N ALA A 360 -1.74 30.88 16.10
CA ALA A 360 -2.36 32.11 16.57
C ALA A 360 -1.24 33.10 16.94
N GLY A 361 -1.29 34.30 16.38
CA GLY A 361 -0.19 35.27 16.50
C GLY A 361 0.30 35.81 15.16
N LEU A 362 0.16 35.03 14.08
CA LEU A 362 0.59 35.44 12.75
C LEU A 362 -0.49 36.28 12.07
N GLY A 363 -0.18 37.56 11.91
CA GLY A 363 -1.08 38.53 11.31
C GLY A 363 -1.39 38.18 9.85
N SER A 364 -2.66 38.21 9.49
CA SER A 364 -3.16 38.00 8.13
C SER A 364 -4.18 39.08 7.77
N SER A 365 -4.23 39.49 6.51
CA SER A 365 -5.18 40.50 6.07
C SER A 365 -6.54 39.91 5.70
N MET A 366 -7.62 40.69 5.87
CA MET A 366 -8.98 40.33 5.40
C MET A 366 -9.38 41.12 4.17
N ALA A 367 -9.90 40.47 3.13
CA ALA A 367 -10.26 41.10 1.85
C ALA A 367 -11.74 41.16 1.66
N SER A 368 -12.26 42.28 1.17
CA SER A 368 -13.61 42.30 0.63
C SER A 368 -13.71 41.33 -0.56
N ALA A 369 -14.75 40.52 -0.60
CA ALA A 369 -15.07 39.67 -1.76
C ALA A 369 -15.48 40.48 -2.98
N GLN A 370 -16.05 41.67 -2.75
CA GLN A 370 -16.58 42.53 -3.80
C GLN A 370 -15.51 43.09 -4.73
N ASN A 371 -14.37 43.49 -4.17
CA ASN A 371 -13.35 44.27 -4.88
C ASN A 371 -11.89 43.98 -4.43
N GLY A 372 -11.67 43.02 -3.52
CA GLY A 372 -10.34 42.56 -3.14
C GLY A 372 -9.53 43.47 -2.21
N VAL A 373 -10.03 44.67 -1.89
CA VAL A 373 -9.37 45.62 -0.97
C VAL A 373 -9.27 45.05 0.45
N CYS A 374 -8.28 45.51 1.20
CA CYS A 374 -7.98 45.07 2.56
C CYS A 374 -8.75 45.85 3.61
N LEU A 375 -9.22 45.17 4.65
CA LEU A 375 -9.56 45.82 5.91
C LEU A 375 -8.28 46.48 6.46
N ASP A 376 -8.36 47.77 6.77
CA ASP A 376 -7.22 48.63 7.09
C ASP A 376 -7.56 49.53 8.28
N ALA A 377 -6.66 49.58 9.26
CA ALA A 377 -6.67 50.59 10.31
C ALA A 377 -6.05 51.88 9.79
N ALA A 378 -6.90 52.85 9.49
CA ALA A 378 -6.48 54.17 9.06
C ALA A 378 -5.52 54.80 10.09
N ALA A 379 -4.39 55.31 9.59
CA ALA A 379 -3.36 55.88 10.44
C ALA A 379 -3.92 57.02 11.31
N GLY A 380 -3.71 56.94 12.62
CA GLY A 380 -4.16 57.97 13.58
C GLY A 380 -5.67 57.99 13.86
N MET A 381 -6.48 57.15 13.21
CA MET A 381 -7.92 57.06 13.43
C MET A 381 -8.30 55.81 14.20
N ALA A 382 -9.43 55.83 14.91
CA ALA A 382 -9.99 54.64 15.55
C ALA A 382 -10.79 53.79 14.54
N ASP A 383 -11.31 54.39 13.47
CA ASP A 383 -12.13 53.69 12.49
C ASP A 383 -11.30 52.73 11.64
N LEU A 384 -11.91 51.59 11.29
CA LEU A 384 -11.43 50.76 10.21
C LEU A 384 -12.02 51.26 8.89
N VAL A 385 -11.24 51.15 7.83
CA VAL A 385 -11.62 51.45 6.45
C VAL A 385 -11.20 50.27 5.56
N THR A 386 -11.44 50.39 4.26
CA THR A 386 -10.76 49.55 3.29
C THR A 386 -9.71 50.31 2.49
N TRP A 387 -8.59 49.67 2.22
CA TRP A 387 -7.50 50.24 1.44
C TRP A 387 -6.82 49.19 0.54
N GLY A 388 -6.00 49.67 -0.40
CA GLY A 388 -5.18 48.80 -1.24
C GLY A 388 -4.31 47.87 -0.40
N CYS A 389 -4.31 46.57 -0.73
CA CYS A 389 -3.60 45.58 0.05
C CYS A 389 -2.08 45.71 -0.06
N HIS A 390 -1.42 45.97 1.07
CA HIS A 390 0.04 46.14 1.14
C HIS A 390 0.68 45.35 2.29
N GLY A 391 -0.11 44.65 3.12
CA GLY A 391 0.41 43.69 4.11
C GLY A 391 1.21 44.30 5.26
N ARG A 392 1.05 45.61 5.51
CA ARG A 392 1.66 46.28 6.67
C ARG A 392 0.85 45.94 7.92
N ALA A 393 1.39 46.26 9.10
CA ALA A 393 0.78 45.92 10.38
C ALA A 393 -0.66 46.45 10.56
N ASN A 394 -0.98 47.61 9.97
CA ASN A 394 -2.32 48.19 9.97
C ASN A 394 -3.32 47.49 9.03
N GLN A 395 -2.93 46.43 8.33
CA GLN A 395 -3.84 45.54 7.57
C GLN A 395 -3.72 44.10 8.06
N SER A 396 -3.08 43.88 9.20
CA SER A 396 -2.70 42.55 9.66
C SER A 396 -3.45 42.23 10.95
N PHE A 397 -4.29 41.21 10.86
CA PHE A 397 -5.13 40.73 11.95
C PHE A 397 -4.58 39.42 12.48
N THR A 398 -4.33 39.40 13.78
CA THR A 398 -4.07 38.18 14.53
C THR A 398 -5.38 37.69 15.13
N TYR A 399 -5.68 36.41 14.98
CA TYR A 399 -6.92 35.83 15.47
C TYR A 399 -6.64 34.95 16.68
N ARG A 400 -7.37 35.19 17.76
CA ARG A 400 -7.35 34.37 18.97
C ARG A 400 -8.74 33.78 19.16
N ARG A 401 -8.83 32.45 19.05
CA ARG A 401 -10.09 31.72 19.21
C ARG A 401 -10.39 31.52 20.69
N ASP A 402 -11.62 31.78 21.11
CA ASP A 402 -12.10 31.50 22.45
C ASP A 402 -12.62 30.06 22.60
N ALA A 403 -13.09 29.71 23.80
CA ALA A 403 -13.62 28.38 24.09
C ALA A 403 -14.92 28.05 23.34
N ARG A 404 -15.68 29.07 22.91
CA ARG A 404 -16.94 28.93 22.16
C ARG A 404 -16.70 28.86 20.65
N GLY A 405 -15.49 29.20 20.23
CA GLY A 405 -15.07 29.21 18.85
C GLY A 405 -15.22 30.54 18.13
N ASP A 406 -15.55 31.60 18.86
CA ASP A 406 -15.55 32.96 18.39
C ASP A 406 -14.12 33.52 18.43
N TYR A 407 -13.85 34.59 17.69
CA TYR A 407 -12.50 35.12 17.51
C TYR A 407 -12.40 36.55 18.05
N GLU A 408 -11.42 36.76 18.93
CA GLU A 408 -10.87 38.09 19.17
C GLU A 408 -9.84 38.38 18.07
N MET A 409 -9.98 39.53 17.41
CA MET A 409 -9.16 39.89 16.26
C MET A 409 -8.30 41.11 16.60
N LYS A 410 -7.02 40.87 16.83
CA LYS A 410 -6.05 41.91 17.17
C LYS A 410 -5.48 42.54 15.90
N ILE A 411 -5.48 43.86 15.82
CA ILE A 411 -4.81 44.65 14.79
C ILE A 411 -3.86 45.64 15.48
N MET A 412 -2.58 45.58 15.09
CA MET A 412 -1.51 46.29 15.80
C MET A 412 -1.55 45.95 17.31
N ASP A 413 -1.71 46.93 18.20
CA ASP A 413 -1.83 46.75 19.65
C ASP A 413 -3.26 46.84 20.20
N THR A 414 -4.24 46.82 19.31
CA THR A 414 -5.66 47.01 19.59
C THR A 414 -6.50 45.83 19.10
N CYS A 415 -7.74 45.73 19.52
CA CYS A 415 -8.70 44.74 19.06
C CYS A 415 -9.77 45.37 18.18
N LEU A 416 -10.26 44.60 17.21
CA LEU A 416 -11.41 44.96 16.42
C LEU A 416 -12.66 44.90 17.29
N GLY A 417 -13.36 46.02 17.42
CA GLY A 417 -14.64 46.14 18.09
C GLY A 417 -15.63 46.93 17.26
N VAL A 418 -16.75 47.32 17.88
CA VAL A 418 -17.81 48.10 17.23
C VAL A 418 -18.14 49.32 18.08
N SER A 419 -18.09 50.52 17.48
CA SER A 419 -18.47 51.74 18.18
C SER A 419 -20.00 51.76 18.42
N ALA A 420 -20.43 51.87 19.67
CA ALA A 420 -21.84 51.85 20.05
C ALA A 420 -22.72 52.94 19.40
N PRO A 421 -22.28 54.20 19.17
CA PRO A 421 -23.19 55.21 18.61
C PRO A 421 -23.33 55.14 17.09
N ARG A 422 -22.32 54.64 16.36
CA ARG A 422 -22.29 54.66 14.88
C ARG A 422 -22.37 53.29 14.24
N ARG A 423 -22.33 52.21 15.03
CA ARG A 423 -22.27 50.81 14.54
C ARG A 423 -21.19 50.63 13.47
N ARG A 424 -20.02 51.24 13.68
CA ARG A 424 -18.85 51.13 12.79
C ARG A 424 -17.81 50.22 13.42
N PRO A 425 -17.09 49.43 12.62
CA PRO A 425 -15.93 48.70 13.11
C PRO A 425 -14.84 49.71 13.49
N VAL A 426 -14.31 49.55 14.70
CA VAL A 426 -13.25 50.40 15.24
C VAL A 426 -12.14 49.55 15.84
N ARG A 427 -10.95 50.13 15.97
CA ARG A 427 -9.90 49.59 16.82
C ARG A 427 -10.01 50.20 18.20
N GLU A 428 -9.96 49.36 19.21
CA GLU A 428 -10.08 49.75 20.61
C GLU A 428 -9.19 48.88 21.49
N THR A 429 -9.00 49.28 22.75
CA THR A 429 -8.19 48.49 23.70
C THR A 429 -8.79 47.10 23.86
N CYS A 430 -7.96 46.07 23.78
CA CYS A 430 -8.40 44.69 23.95
C CYS A 430 -8.92 44.45 25.38
N THR A 431 -10.19 44.11 25.50
CA THR A 431 -10.86 43.77 26.76
C THR A 431 -11.23 42.29 26.83
N GLY A 432 -11.26 41.58 25.68
CA GLY A 432 -11.77 40.21 25.59
C GLY A 432 -13.29 40.09 25.79
N GLY A 433 -14.00 41.22 25.90
CA GLY A 433 -15.45 41.24 26.05
C GLY A 433 -16.19 40.88 24.76
N PRO A 434 -17.49 40.53 24.84
CA PRO A 434 -18.29 40.11 23.69
C PRO A 434 -18.41 41.19 22.58
N GLY A 435 -18.18 42.47 22.91
CA GLY A 435 -18.10 43.58 21.95
C GLY A 435 -16.85 43.57 21.05
N GLN A 436 -15.95 42.61 21.25
CA GLN A 436 -14.71 42.42 20.48
C GLN A 436 -14.58 41.00 19.94
N LEU A 437 -15.63 40.19 20.10
CA LEU A 437 -15.67 38.82 19.61
C LEU A 437 -16.43 38.76 18.29
N TRP A 438 -15.88 37.99 17.37
CA TRP A 438 -16.34 37.87 16.01
C TRP A 438 -16.53 36.40 15.64
N ARG A 439 -17.73 36.06 15.18
CA ARG A 439 -18.04 34.76 14.62
C ARG A 439 -17.78 34.77 13.12
N LEU A 440 -16.82 33.95 12.70
CA LEU A 440 -16.52 33.75 11.29
C LEU A 440 -17.33 32.57 10.79
N THR A 441 -18.31 32.84 9.94
CA THR A 441 -19.14 31.78 9.35
C THR A 441 -18.73 31.57 7.90
N TYR A 442 -18.28 30.35 7.59
CA TYR A 442 -17.86 29.99 6.25
C TYR A 442 -19.03 30.16 5.27
N ARG A 443 -18.77 30.84 4.16
CA ARG A 443 -19.68 30.99 3.04
C ARG A 443 -18.90 30.62 1.78
N SER A 444 -19.25 29.51 1.16
CA SER A 444 -18.77 29.21 -0.18
C SER A 444 -19.57 30.05 -1.16
N PRO A 445 -18.99 30.98 -1.93
CA PRO A 445 -19.56 31.28 -3.22
C PRO A 445 -19.35 30.09 -4.15
N LEU A 446 -20.07 30.11 -5.27
CA LEU A 446 -19.96 29.19 -6.40
C LEU A 446 -18.55 29.14 -7.03
N ASN A 447 -17.62 29.97 -6.56
CA ASN A 447 -16.33 30.23 -7.18
C ASN A 447 -15.22 30.00 -6.13
N ASP A 448 -14.75 28.76 -5.90
CA ASP A 448 -13.51 28.22 -5.26
C ASP A 448 -12.69 29.01 -4.20
N TRP A 449 -13.11 30.19 -3.78
CA TRP A 449 -12.42 31.08 -2.85
C TRP A 449 -13.13 31.02 -1.50
N LEU A 450 -12.35 30.96 -0.43
CA LEU A 450 -12.87 30.94 0.93
C LEU A 450 -13.31 32.34 1.36
N TYR A 451 -14.62 32.57 1.39
CA TYR A 451 -15.18 33.79 1.96
C TYR A 451 -15.94 33.50 3.24
N TRP A 452 -16.03 34.53 4.06
CA TRP A 452 -16.54 34.47 5.41
C TRP A 452 -17.48 35.61 5.64
N GLU A 453 -18.64 35.29 6.20
CA GLU A 453 -19.46 36.27 6.88
C GLU A 453 -18.82 36.53 8.25
N VAL A 454 -18.46 37.78 8.53
CA VAL A 454 -17.79 38.18 9.79
C VAL A 454 -18.83 38.87 10.67
N ARG A 455 -19.34 38.13 11.65
CA ARG A 455 -20.46 38.55 12.49
C ARG A 455 -19.99 38.98 13.88
N HIS A 456 -20.42 40.14 14.33
CA HIS A 456 -20.13 40.63 15.67
C HIS A 456 -21.00 39.92 16.71
N VAL A 457 -20.37 39.33 17.73
CA VAL A 457 -21.05 38.45 18.70
C VAL A 457 -22.06 39.21 19.56
N ALA A 458 -21.75 40.43 20.01
CA ALA A 458 -22.65 41.17 20.91
C ALA A 458 -23.90 41.72 20.21
N SER A 459 -23.84 42.04 18.91
CA SER A 459 -24.97 42.66 18.20
C SER A 459 -25.62 41.77 17.14
N ASP A 460 -25.03 40.61 16.83
CA ASP A 460 -25.44 39.70 15.74
C ASP A 460 -25.47 40.37 14.35
N LEU A 461 -24.76 41.50 14.20
CA LEU A 461 -24.63 42.24 12.93
C LEU A 461 -23.38 41.79 12.18
N CYS A 462 -23.40 41.92 10.86
CA CYS A 462 -22.30 41.57 9.98
C CYS A 462 -21.49 42.79 9.55
N LEU A 463 -20.18 42.61 9.46
CA LEU A 463 -19.25 43.58 8.89
C LEU A 463 -19.57 43.76 7.40
N GLN A 464 -19.87 44.98 7.00
CA GLN A 464 -20.28 45.33 5.64
C GLN A 464 -19.38 46.42 5.05
N LEU A 465 -19.01 46.22 3.79
CA LEU A 465 -18.45 47.26 2.92
C LEU A 465 -19.58 48.16 2.40
N GLU A 466 -19.43 49.47 2.59
CA GLU A 466 -20.40 50.46 2.12
C GLU A 466 -20.33 50.66 0.60
N PRO A 467 -21.37 51.23 -0.03
CA PRO A 467 -21.41 51.49 -1.48
C PRO A 467 -20.26 52.36 -2.01
N ASP A 468 -19.62 53.16 -1.15
CA ASP A 468 -18.43 53.95 -1.50
C ASP A 468 -17.16 53.11 -1.66
N LEU A 469 -17.21 51.81 -1.34
CA LEU A 469 -16.12 50.85 -1.41
C LEU A 469 -14.88 51.23 -0.57
N ALA A 470 -15.04 52.14 0.38
CA ALA A 470 -13.98 52.66 1.23
C ALA A 470 -14.33 52.58 2.71
N THR A 471 -15.60 52.77 3.07
CA THR A 471 -16.06 52.78 4.44
C THR A 471 -16.78 51.50 4.83
N LEU A 472 -16.93 51.32 6.14
CA LEU A 472 -17.46 50.10 6.73
C LEU A 472 -18.57 50.42 7.72
N SER A 473 -19.48 49.46 7.86
CA SER A 473 -20.54 49.48 8.84
C SER A 473 -20.88 48.08 9.35
N MET A 474 -21.79 48.05 10.32
CA MET A 474 -22.38 46.84 10.86
C MET A 474 -23.88 46.81 10.54
N ASN A 475 -24.31 45.85 9.73
CA ASN A 475 -25.68 45.72 9.24
C ASN A 475 -26.25 44.32 9.48
N ALA A 476 -27.56 44.16 9.28
CA ALA A 476 -28.18 42.84 9.32
C ALA A 476 -27.52 41.91 8.30
N CYS A 477 -27.23 40.67 8.71
CA CYS A 477 -26.55 39.72 7.86
C CYS A 477 -27.45 39.26 6.70
N ASP A 478 -27.09 39.62 5.46
CA ASP A 478 -27.89 39.35 4.25
C ASP A 478 -27.17 38.47 3.22
N ARG A 479 -25.93 38.06 3.51
CA ARG A 479 -25.08 37.20 2.67
C ARG A 479 -24.65 37.83 1.34
N SER A 480 -24.83 39.13 1.16
CA SER A 480 -24.34 39.86 -0.01
C SER A 480 -22.81 39.81 -0.10
N ASN A 481 -22.25 39.99 -1.30
CA ASN A 481 -20.80 39.99 -1.52
C ASN A 481 -20.07 41.10 -0.73
N VAL A 482 -20.78 42.18 -0.38
CA VAL A 482 -20.22 43.27 0.44
C VAL A 482 -20.11 42.93 1.93
N GLN A 483 -20.73 41.83 2.38
CA GLN A 483 -20.59 41.27 3.73
C GLN A 483 -19.67 40.05 3.77
N GLN A 484 -19.07 39.69 2.62
CA GLN A 484 -18.20 38.54 2.49
C GLN A 484 -16.73 38.98 2.50
N TRP A 485 -15.98 38.35 3.38
CA TRP A 485 -14.58 38.67 3.62
C TRP A 485 -13.71 37.45 3.41
N ARG A 486 -12.70 37.57 2.55
CA ARG A 486 -11.64 36.59 2.43
C ARG A 486 -10.72 36.74 3.63
N THR A 487 -10.74 35.74 4.50
CA THR A 487 -9.81 35.60 5.62
C THR A 487 -8.75 34.56 5.23
N PRO A 488 -7.63 34.43 5.96
CA PRO A 488 -6.64 33.43 5.62
C PRO A 488 -7.18 31.98 5.69
N GLU A 489 -6.68 31.13 4.78
CA GLU A 489 -7.16 29.75 4.58
C GLU A 489 -7.03 28.85 5.83
N TRP A 490 -6.16 29.17 6.78
CA TRP A 490 -6.03 28.40 8.02
C TRP A 490 -7.20 28.59 8.99
N LEU A 491 -8.06 29.58 8.79
CA LEU A 491 -9.32 29.71 9.51
C LEU A 491 -10.37 28.70 9.02
N ARG A 492 -10.14 28.03 7.87
CA ARG A 492 -11.05 27.03 7.29
C ARG A 492 -11.36 25.94 8.33
N PRO A 493 -12.65 25.60 8.59
CA PRO A 493 -13.00 24.47 9.41
C PRO A 493 -12.44 23.18 8.80
N PRO A 494 -11.92 22.23 9.62
CA PRO A 494 -11.34 20.98 9.13
C PRO A 494 -12.26 20.20 8.18
N ASP A 495 -13.57 20.32 8.39
CA ASP A 495 -14.60 19.55 7.67
C ASP A 495 -15.10 20.24 6.40
N THR A 496 -14.50 21.37 5.99
CA THR A 496 -14.91 22.04 4.75
C THR A 496 -14.32 21.30 3.55
N PRO A 497 -15.14 20.80 2.62
CA PRO A 497 -14.65 20.09 1.44
C PRO A 497 -13.61 20.93 0.71
N VAL A 498 -12.43 20.36 0.47
CA VAL A 498 -11.49 20.95 -0.47
C VAL A 498 -12.10 20.73 -1.85
N HIS A 499 -12.72 21.78 -2.42
CA HIS A 499 -13.10 21.70 -3.82
C HIS A 499 -11.81 21.44 -4.63
N PRO A 500 -11.75 20.35 -5.42
CA PRO A 500 -10.63 20.15 -6.32
C PRO A 500 -10.66 21.35 -7.25
N ALA A 501 -9.60 22.18 -7.20
CA ALA A 501 -9.48 23.40 -7.98
C ALA A 501 -10.09 23.17 -9.36
N ALA A 502 -11.26 23.76 -9.62
CA ALA A 502 -11.91 23.62 -10.89
C ALA A 502 -10.89 24.10 -11.90
N GLY A 503 -10.45 23.20 -12.78
CA GLY A 503 -9.45 23.54 -13.79
C GLY A 503 -9.93 24.80 -14.48
N LEU A 504 -9.20 25.90 -14.28
CA LEU A 504 -9.38 27.16 -14.98
C LEU A 504 -9.28 26.83 -16.47
N ARG A 505 -10.40 26.49 -17.10
CA ARG A 505 -10.53 26.56 -18.54
C ARG A 505 -10.36 28.04 -18.85
N ASN A 506 -9.38 28.32 -19.70
CA ASN A 506 -9.08 29.64 -20.25
C ASN A 506 -10.37 30.43 -20.49
N PRO A 507 -10.52 31.65 -19.93
CA PRO A 507 -11.49 32.58 -20.47
C PRO A 507 -10.95 33.04 -21.84
N HIS A 508 -11.67 32.66 -22.90
CA HIS A 508 -11.62 33.39 -24.15
C HIS A 508 -12.28 34.75 -23.98
#